data_AF-A0A9W6MCK0-F1
#
_entry.id   AF-A0A9W6MCK0-F1
#
_cell.length_a   1.000
_cell.length_b   1.000
_cell.length_c   1.000
_cell.angle_alpha   90.00
_cell.angle_beta   90.00
_cell.angle_gamma   90.00
#
_symmetry.space_group_name_H-M   'P 1'
#
loop_
_entity.id
_entity.type
_entity.pdbx_description
1 polymer ?
#
loop_
_entity_poly.entity_id
_entity_poly.type
_entity_poly.pdbx_seq_one_letter_code
_entity_poly.pdbx_strand_id
1 'polypeptide(L)'
;MQKTLGAAVLAAAAIVIAAGPASAETRSFTATAQGTSQTSAVNSAVYHAYSKAEWAGFLRSQCYVTYSSARAGDIPGSWFGTATVNCQR
;
A
#
# COMPACT_ATOMS: atom_id res chain seq x y z
N MET A 1 -48.11 41.58 -26.92
CA MET A 1 -47.01 40.61 -27.09
C MET A 1 -45.84 41.05 -26.23
N GLN A 2 -45.63 40.48 -25.04
CA GLN A 2 -44.34 40.46 -24.35
C GLN A 2 -44.28 39.18 -23.49
N LYS A 3 -43.25 38.36 -23.75
CA LYS A 3 -42.94 37.09 -23.10
C LYS A 3 -41.84 37.33 -22.06
N THR A 4 -42.00 36.84 -20.85
CA THR A 4 -40.90 36.59 -19.89
C THR A 4 -41.26 35.31 -19.12
N LEU A 5 -41.00 34.13 -19.68
CA LEU A 5 -39.82 33.29 -19.43
C LEU A 5 -39.46 33.21 -17.93
N GLY A 6 -39.82 32.07 -17.34
CA GLY A 6 -39.66 31.74 -15.93
C GLY A 6 -38.20 31.56 -15.52
N ALA A 7 -37.92 32.00 -14.30
CA ALA A 7 -36.66 31.74 -13.62
C ALA A 7 -36.70 30.33 -13.03
N ALA A 8 -35.95 29.42 -13.64
CA ALA A 8 -35.59 28.15 -13.03
C ALA A 8 -34.66 28.44 -11.84
N VAL A 9 -35.18 28.28 -10.64
CA VAL A 9 -34.36 28.23 -9.41
C VAL A 9 -33.53 26.95 -9.50
N LEU A 10 -32.24 27.10 -9.80
CA LEU A 10 -31.25 26.04 -9.64
C LEU A 10 -31.09 25.78 -8.14
N ALA A 11 -31.82 24.80 -7.63
CA ALA A 11 -31.57 24.21 -6.33
C ALA A 11 -30.18 23.55 -6.39
N ALA A 12 -29.17 24.24 -5.86
CA ALA A 12 -27.86 23.69 -5.63
C ALA A 12 -28.01 22.57 -4.59
N ALA A 13 -28.05 21.32 -5.06
CA ALA A 13 -27.93 20.15 -4.20
C ALA A 13 -26.54 20.18 -3.56
N ALA A 14 -26.48 20.60 -2.30
CA ALA A 14 -25.31 20.44 -1.46
C ALA A 14 -25.09 18.94 -1.27
N ILE A 15 -24.14 18.38 -2.04
CA ILE A 15 -23.64 17.03 -1.80
C ILE A 15 -22.88 17.11 -0.48
N VAL A 16 -23.55 16.74 0.60
CA VAL A 16 -22.90 16.40 1.86
C VAL A 16 -22.10 15.15 1.57
N ILE A 17 -20.82 15.32 1.22
CA ILE A 17 -19.86 14.23 1.24
C ILE A 17 -19.68 13.93 2.72
N ALA A 18 -20.51 13.04 3.26
CA ALA A 18 -20.25 12.41 4.53
C ALA A 18 -18.91 11.68 4.35
N ALA A 19 -17.83 12.35 4.76
CA ALA A 19 -16.58 11.67 5.06
C ALA A 19 -16.92 10.71 6.22
N GLY A 20 -17.37 9.51 5.87
CA GLY A 20 -17.36 8.39 6.78
C GLY A 20 -15.96 8.27 7.38
N PRO A 21 -15.81 7.69 8.57
CA PRO A 21 -14.49 7.49 9.15
C PRO A 21 -13.62 6.88 8.06
N ALA A 22 -12.51 7.54 7.73
CA ALA A 22 -11.53 6.99 6.80
C ALA A 22 -11.20 5.60 7.34
N SER A 23 -11.75 4.56 6.71
CA SER A 23 -11.45 3.19 7.08
C SER A 23 -9.95 3.08 6.90
N ALA A 24 -9.23 2.99 8.02
CA ALA A 24 -7.80 2.78 8.02
C ALA A 24 -7.56 1.47 7.27
N GLU A 25 -7.28 1.54 5.96
CA GLU A 25 -7.18 0.37 5.11
C GLU A 25 -5.86 -0.28 5.47
N THR A 26 -5.93 -1.30 6.33
CA THR A 26 -4.76 -2.04 6.77
C THR A 26 -4.53 -3.20 5.83
N ARG A 27 -3.37 -3.22 5.16
CA ARG A 27 -3.01 -4.27 4.22
C ARG A 27 -1.57 -4.71 4.39
N SER A 28 -1.38 -6.03 4.42
CA SER A 28 -0.05 -6.63 4.53
C SER A 28 0.44 -7.15 3.18
N PHE A 29 1.72 -6.92 2.91
CA PHE A 29 2.41 -7.35 1.70
C PHE A 29 3.63 -8.17 2.07
N THR A 30 3.62 -9.44 1.66
CA THR A 30 4.75 -10.35 1.87
C THR A 30 5.54 -10.53 0.58
N ALA A 31 6.86 -10.54 0.70
CA ALA A 31 7.75 -10.86 -0.40
C ALA A 31 8.91 -11.72 0.09
N THR A 32 9.46 -12.46 -0.86
CA THR A 32 10.64 -13.29 -0.70
C THR A 32 11.69 -12.88 -1.71
N ALA A 33 12.96 -13.01 -1.34
CA ALA A 33 14.08 -12.75 -2.23
C ALA A 33 15.27 -13.65 -1.88
N GLN A 34 16.14 -13.88 -2.86
CA GLN A 34 17.42 -14.56 -2.65
C GLN A 34 18.54 -13.54 -2.49
N GLY A 35 19.59 -13.91 -1.76
CA GLY A 35 20.81 -13.12 -1.61
C GLY A 35 22.01 -14.01 -1.34
N THR A 36 23.21 -13.44 -1.52
CA THR A 36 24.49 -14.09 -1.23
C THR A 36 24.88 -14.03 0.26
N SER A 37 24.05 -13.37 1.07
CA SER A 37 24.17 -13.28 2.53
C SER A 37 22.78 -13.15 3.15
N GLN A 38 22.65 -13.46 4.44
CA GLN A 38 21.41 -13.26 5.20
C GLN A 38 20.86 -11.83 5.03
N THR A 39 21.74 -10.85 5.24
CA THR A 39 21.40 -9.42 5.18
C THR A 39 20.95 -9.01 3.79
N SER A 40 21.66 -9.43 2.73
CA SER A 40 21.26 -9.15 1.36
C SER A 40 19.88 -9.74 1.04
N ALA A 41 19.64 -10.98 1.45
CA ALA A 41 18.37 -11.64 1.17
C ALA A 41 17.18 -10.96 1.88
N VAL A 42 17.35 -10.57 3.15
CA VAL A 42 16.33 -9.85 3.92
C VAL A 42 16.09 -8.45 3.35
N ASN A 43 17.15 -7.70 3.05
CA ASN A 43 17.01 -6.35 2.48
C ASN A 43 16.28 -6.37 1.13
N SER A 44 16.62 -7.33 0.27
CA SER A 44 15.90 -7.54 -0.99
C SER A 44 14.44 -7.90 -0.73
N ALA A 45 14.14 -8.81 0.21
CA ALA A 45 12.76 -9.18 0.51
C ALA A 45 11.95 -7.98 1.04
N VAL A 46 12.53 -7.16 1.91
CA VAL A 46 11.92 -5.91 2.40
C VAL A 46 11.66 -4.94 1.26
N TYR A 47 12.64 -4.73 0.38
CA TYR A 47 12.49 -3.87 -0.79
C TYR A 47 11.32 -4.34 -1.68
N HIS A 48 11.25 -5.64 -1.96
CA HIS A 48 10.17 -6.22 -2.78
C HIS A 48 8.81 -6.07 -2.09
N ALA A 49 8.74 -6.24 -0.76
CA ALA A 49 7.51 -6.10 0.02
C ALA A 49 6.98 -4.66 -0.04
N TYR A 50 7.86 -3.66 0.16
CA TYR A 50 7.51 -2.25 -0.02
C TYR A 50 7.13 -1.92 -1.46
N SER A 51 7.85 -2.46 -2.45
CA SER A 51 7.49 -2.22 -3.84
C SER A 51 6.08 -2.74 -4.13
N LYS A 52 5.71 -3.95 -3.69
CA LYS A 52 4.33 -4.46 -3.82
C LYS A 52 3.29 -3.54 -3.17
N ALA A 53 3.62 -2.95 -2.02
CA ALA A 53 2.76 -1.97 -1.36
C ALA A 53 2.61 -0.68 -2.20
N GLU A 54 3.70 -0.17 -2.77
CA GLU A 54 3.70 0.99 -3.68
C GLU A 54 2.87 0.72 -4.94
N TRP A 55 2.97 -0.47 -5.54
CA TRP A 55 2.13 -0.91 -6.67
C TRP A 55 0.64 -0.99 -6.30
N ALA A 56 0.31 -1.23 -5.04
CA ALA A 56 -1.06 -1.21 -4.52
C ALA A 56 -1.54 0.18 -4.09
N GLY A 57 -0.71 1.22 -4.25
CA GLY A 57 -1.04 2.62 -3.94
C GLY A 57 -0.77 3.04 -2.49
N PHE A 58 0.03 2.28 -1.73
CA PHE A 58 0.49 2.69 -0.40
C PHE A 58 1.83 3.42 -0.49
N LEU A 59 1.99 4.53 0.23
CA LEU A 59 3.31 5.18 0.37
C LEU A 59 4.15 4.41 1.39
N ARG A 60 5.47 4.40 1.21
CA ARG A 60 6.39 3.82 2.21
C ARG A 60 6.21 4.38 3.62
N SER A 61 5.88 5.66 3.77
CA SER A 61 5.60 6.29 5.07
C SER A 61 4.35 5.74 5.77
N GLN A 62 3.45 5.12 5.01
CA GLN A 62 2.23 4.47 5.49
C GLN A 62 2.47 2.99 5.80
N CYS A 63 3.70 2.51 5.67
CA CYS A 63 4.06 1.10 5.77
C CYS A 63 5.21 0.88 6.76
N TYR A 64 5.19 -0.23 7.48
CA TYR A 64 6.26 -0.66 8.38
C TYR A 64 6.52 -2.16 8.25
N VAL A 65 7.76 -2.59 8.46
CA VAL A 65 8.11 -4.02 8.47
C VAL A 65 7.57 -4.65 9.75
N THR A 66 6.71 -5.67 9.62
CA THR A 66 6.18 -6.43 10.77
C THR A 66 6.93 -7.73 11.00
N TYR A 67 7.49 -8.31 9.95
CA TYR A 67 8.21 -9.57 10.03
C TYR A 67 9.33 -9.60 9.01
N SER A 68 10.48 -10.12 9.43
CA SER A 68 11.58 -10.45 8.53
C SER A 68 12.28 -11.72 9.04
N SER A 69 12.68 -12.57 8.10
CA SER A 69 13.44 -13.78 8.40
C SER A 69 14.36 -14.13 7.25
N ALA A 70 15.50 -14.75 7.56
CA ALA A 70 16.37 -15.38 6.59
C ALA A 70 16.49 -16.87 6.88
N ARG A 71 16.60 -17.68 5.83
CA ARG A 71 17.02 -19.09 5.93
C ARG A 71 18.13 -19.38 4.93
N ALA A 72 19.04 -20.27 5.28
CA ALA A 72 20.02 -20.77 4.33
C ALA A 72 19.30 -21.56 3.23
N GLY A 73 19.78 -21.43 1.99
CA GLY A 73 19.33 -22.26 0.88
C GLY A 73 20.08 -23.58 0.81
N ASP A 74 19.61 -24.47 -0.07
CA ASP A 74 20.28 -25.75 -0.35
C ASP A 74 21.64 -25.57 -1.03
N ILE A 75 21.85 -24.43 -1.70
CA ILE A 75 23.13 -24.10 -2.33
C ILE A 75 24.01 -23.36 -1.30
N PRO A 76 25.25 -23.82 -1.04
CA PRO A 76 26.18 -23.15 -0.15
C PRO A 76 26.37 -21.68 -0.54
N GLY A 77 26.24 -20.77 0.43
CA GLY A 77 26.34 -19.33 0.19
C GLY A 77 25.06 -18.66 -0.34
N SER A 78 23.99 -19.42 -0.57
CA SER A 78 22.67 -18.86 -0.89
C SER A 78 21.82 -18.66 0.36
N TRP A 79 21.08 -17.57 0.39
CA TRP A 79 20.15 -17.22 1.46
C TRP A 79 18.81 -16.82 0.86
N PHE A 80 17.73 -17.21 1.53
CA PHE A 80 16.37 -16.83 1.22
C PHE A 80 15.84 -15.92 2.33
N GLY A 81 15.51 -14.70 1.98
CA GLY A 81 14.86 -13.72 2.85
C GLY A 81 13.36 -13.72 2.60
N THR A 82 12.60 -13.56 3.67
CA THR A 82 11.17 -13.29 3.65
C THR A 82 10.93 -12.04 4.48
N ALA A 83 10.11 -11.13 3.97
CA ALA A 83 9.69 -9.96 4.72
C ALA A 83 8.20 -9.69 4.48
N THR A 84 7.54 -9.21 5.52
CA THR A 84 6.17 -8.70 5.47
C THR A 84 6.18 -7.25 5.91
N VAL A 85 5.61 -6.39 5.08
CA VAL A 85 5.29 -5.00 5.43
C VAL A 85 3.80 -4.89 5.66
N ASN A 86 3.41 -4.16 6.70
CA ASN A 86 2.02 -3.82 6.94
C ASN A 86 1.84 -2.33 6.70
N CYS A 87 0.80 -1.97 5.95
CA CYS A 87 0.51 -0.62 5.55
C CYS A 87 -0.87 -0.18 6.04
N GLN A 88 -1.01 1.09 6.39
CA GLN A 88 -2.24 1.68 6.92
C GLN A 88 -2.44 3.08 6.31
N ARG A 89 -3.62 3.35 5.74
CA ARG A 89 -3.98 4.64 5.15
C ARG A 89 -5.39 5.07 5.52
#